data_AF-A0A2S8PPX0-F1
#
_entry.id   AF-A0A2S8PPX0-F1
#
_cell.length_a   1.000
_cell.length_b   1.000
_cell.length_c   1.000
_cell.angle_alpha   90.00
_cell.angle_beta   90.00
_cell.angle_gamma   90.00
#
_symmetry.space_group_name_H-M   'P 1'
#
loop_
_entity.id
_entity.type
_entity.pdbx_description
1 polymer ?
#
loop_
_entity_poly.entity_id
_entity_poly.type
_entity_poly.pdbx_seq_one_letter_code
_entity_poly.pdbx_strand_id
1 'polypeptide(L)'
;MAQQVSAKEPTAAQIAEQKIYQQFGVSDSEYELICSFMGRQPNYTEIGVFSVMWSEHCAYKNSKPLLRRFPTSGPRVLMGPGEGAGIVDIGDNQAVVFKIESHNHPSAVEPYQGAATGVGGIIRDIFSMGARPVALLNSLRFGKLESDRVKYLFEHVVAGIAGYGNCIGIPTVAGEVMFDNSYDGNPLVNAMCVGLIDHDKIQRGVAKGVGNPVFYVGPPTGRDGIHGATFASVELSEESEAKKTAVQVGDPFMEKLVMESTLELIDSGIVLGIQDMGAAGLTCSSAEMASKAGNGLELYLDQVPQREEGMTPYEMMLSESQERMLFVVEPKDEAQAMEIFERWGVICAKVGKVTDDGRLKLFHHGEVVGDMPVKALVDECPVYNKPSSVPAYYEANAGVDTLRYEEVKELGGALKQVLASPTVASKAWVYNQYDYMVRTSTAVRPGSDAAVVTIQGTRKGLAMTTDCNGRYV
;
A
#
# COMPACT_ATOMS: atom_id res chain seq x y z
N MET A 1 32.50 11.79 21.29
CA MET A 1 32.84 10.99 20.10
C MET A 1 32.77 9.52 20.47
N ALA A 2 31.58 8.94 20.44
CA ALA A 2 31.44 7.49 20.46
C ALA A 2 31.38 7.07 18.99
N GLN A 3 32.45 6.47 18.47
CA GLN A 3 32.40 5.75 17.21
C GLN A 3 31.45 4.57 17.41
N GLN A 4 30.20 4.72 16.96
CA GLN A 4 29.36 3.57 16.67
C GLN A 4 30.07 2.80 15.57
N VAL A 5 30.65 1.65 15.93
CA VAL A 5 31.19 0.71 14.97
C VAL A 5 29.97 0.12 14.26
N SER A 6 29.52 0.75 13.17
CA SER A 6 28.54 0.10 12.29
C SER A 6 29.21 -1.18 11.80
N ALA A 7 28.58 -2.34 12.04
CA ALA A 7 29.05 -3.57 11.42
C ALA A 7 29.17 -3.31 9.91
N LYS A 8 30.38 -3.48 9.36
CA LYS A 8 30.64 -3.18 7.95
C LYS A 8 29.73 -4.06 7.11
N GLU A 9 28.96 -3.46 6.20
CA GLU A 9 28.08 -4.20 5.29
C GLU A 9 28.89 -5.30 4.54
N PRO A 10 28.30 -6.49 4.32
CA PRO A 10 29.00 -7.58 3.67
C PRO A 10 29.35 -7.23 2.23
N THR A 11 30.53 -7.68 1.79
CA THR A 11 30.96 -7.50 0.39
C THR A 11 30.14 -8.39 -0.55
N ALA A 12 30.14 -8.06 -1.85
CA ALA A 12 29.46 -8.87 -2.87
C ALA A 12 29.91 -10.35 -2.86
N ALA A 13 31.20 -10.61 -2.60
CA ALA A 13 31.73 -11.97 -2.46
C ALA A 13 31.16 -12.68 -1.23
N GLN A 14 31.10 -12.00 -0.08
CA GLN A 14 30.49 -12.56 1.14
C GLN A 14 29.00 -12.86 0.95
N ILE A 15 28.26 -11.98 0.28
CA ILE A 15 26.85 -12.18 -0.06
C ILE A 15 26.67 -13.46 -0.89
N ALA A 16 27.53 -13.68 -1.89
CA ALA A 16 27.48 -14.85 -2.75
C ALA A 16 27.88 -16.14 -2.01
N GLU A 17 29.03 -16.13 -1.33
CA GLU A 17 29.60 -17.31 -0.66
C GLU A 17 28.74 -17.80 0.50
N GLN A 18 28.21 -16.87 1.31
CA GLN A 18 27.39 -17.17 2.48
C GLN A 18 25.90 -17.19 2.17
N LYS A 19 25.51 -16.96 0.91
CA LYS A 19 24.13 -16.91 0.44
C LYS A 19 23.24 -15.96 1.26
N ILE A 20 23.76 -14.78 1.61
CA ILE A 20 23.05 -13.80 2.45
C ILE A 20 21.70 -13.41 1.83
N TYR A 21 21.61 -13.38 0.49
CA TYR A 21 20.40 -13.09 -0.27
C TYR A 21 19.21 -14.01 0.07
N GLN A 22 19.45 -15.24 0.53
CA GLN A 22 18.38 -16.15 0.96
C GLN A 22 17.64 -15.64 2.20
N GLN A 23 18.33 -14.91 3.07
CA GLN A 23 17.72 -14.28 4.25
C GLN A 23 16.75 -13.16 3.86
N PHE A 24 16.89 -12.62 2.64
CA PHE A 24 16.00 -11.61 2.07
C PHE A 24 14.87 -12.22 1.23
N GLY A 25 14.75 -13.55 1.21
CA GLY A 25 13.72 -14.24 0.42
C GLY A 25 14.05 -14.37 -1.06
N VAL A 26 15.30 -14.12 -1.46
CA VAL A 26 15.77 -14.33 -2.84
C VAL A 26 16.28 -15.77 -2.97
N SER A 27 15.74 -16.52 -3.93
CA SER A 27 16.21 -17.88 -4.23
C SER A 27 17.53 -17.89 -5.02
N ASP A 28 18.23 -19.02 -5.02
CA ASP A 28 19.50 -19.17 -5.77
C ASP A 28 19.33 -18.84 -7.26
N SER A 29 18.23 -19.27 -7.88
CA SER A 29 17.95 -18.99 -9.29
C SER A 29 17.62 -17.52 -9.55
N GLU A 30 16.91 -16.86 -8.63
CA GLU A 30 16.69 -15.41 -8.71
C GLU A 30 18.01 -14.64 -8.56
N TYR A 31 18.88 -15.05 -7.63
CA TYR A 31 20.19 -14.41 -7.45
C TYR A 31 21.08 -14.55 -8.68
N GLU A 32 21.11 -15.74 -9.30
CA GLU A 32 21.83 -15.96 -10.57
C GLU A 32 21.29 -15.06 -11.69
N LEU A 33 19.97 -14.92 -11.79
CA LEU A 33 19.32 -14.05 -12.77
C LEU A 33 19.65 -12.57 -12.51
N ILE A 34 19.62 -12.13 -11.25
CA ILE A 34 20.04 -10.78 -10.85
C ILE A 34 21.50 -10.53 -11.28
N CYS A 35 22.41 -11.46 -10.99
CA CYS A 35 23.80 -11.35 -11.41
C CYS A 35 23.94 -11.25 -12.93
N SER A 36 23.11 -11.99 -13.68
CA SER A 36 23.08 -11.93 -15.14
C SER A 36 22.62 -10.57 -15.66
N PHE A 37 21.57 -9.98 -15.09
CA PHE A 37 21.11 -8.64 -15.49
C PHE A 37 22.10 -7.54 -15.11
N MET A 38 22.75 -7.69 -13.96
CA MET A 38 23.76 -6.74 -13.47
C MET A 38 25.10 -6.86 -14.22
N GLY A 39 25.39 -8.04 -14.80
CA GLY A 39 26.71 -8.38 -15.35
C GLY A 39 27.81 -8.54 -14.28
N ARG A 40 27.42 -8.53 -12.99
CA ARG A 40 28.30 -8.66 -11.82
C ARG A 40 27.49 -9.08 -10.60
N GLN A 41 28.17 -9.42 -9.51
CA GLN A 41 27.51 -9.62 -8.22
C GLN A 41 26.97 -8.27 -7.69
N PRO A 42 25.73 -8.24 -7.17
CA PRO A 42 25.18 -7.05 -6.52
C PRO A 42 25.86 -6.82 -5.17
N ASN A 43 25.98 -5.54 -4.77
CA ASN A 43 26.36 -5.17 -3.41
C ASN A 43 25.18 -5.32 -2.43
N TYR A 44 25.40 -5.03 -1.15
CA TYR A 44 24.39 -5.19 -0.10
C TYR A 44 23.11 -4.36 -0.32
N THR A 45 23.26 -3.09 -0.71
CA THR A 45 22.13 -2.22 -1.03
C THR A 45 21.37 -2.72 -2.25
N GLU A 46 22.07 -3.09 -3.31
CA GLU A 46 21.46 -3.55 -4.56
C GLU A 46 20.68 -4.85 -4.38
N ILE A 47 21.24 -5.84 -3.67
CA ILE A 47 20.51 -7.08 -3.41
C ILE A 47 19.30 -6.85 -2.50
N GLY A 48 19.39 -5.89 -1.57
CA GLY A 48 18.25 -5.42 -0.78
C GLY A 48 17.14 -4.87 -1.66
N VAL A 49 17.46 -3.94 -2.56
CA VAL A 49 16.52 -3.33 -3.52
C VAL A 49 15.88 -4.42 -4.41
N PHE A 50 16.68 -5.33 -4.98
CA PHE A 50 16.12 -6.45 -5.75
C PHE A 50 15.19 -7.35 -4.91
N SER A 51 15.56 -7.66 -3.66
CA SER A 51 14.77 -8.56 -2.82
C SER A 51 13.36 -8.05 -2.55
N VAL A 52 13.21 -6.75 -2.31
CA VAL A 52 11.90 -6.14 -2.07
C VAL A 52 11.12 -5.98 -3.37
N MET A 53 11.77 -5.53 -4.46
CA MET A 53 11.13 -5.39 -5.76
C MET A 53 10.64 -6.72 -6.33
N TRP A 54 11.37 -7.81 -6.09
CA TRP A 54 11.00 -9.16 -6.51
C TRP A 54 10.25 -9.96 -5.43
N SER A 55 9.77 -9.32 -4.37
CA SER A 55 8.89 -9.99 -3.40
C SER A 55 7.52 -10.32 -4.02
N GLU A 56 6.76 -11.27 -3.44
CA GLU A 56 5.38 -11.52 -3.91
C GLU A 56 4.51 -10.29 -3.72
N HIS A 57 4.74 -9.54 -2.64
CA HIS A 57 4.01 -8.32 -2.31
C HIS A 57 4.12 -7.23 -3.41
N CYS A 58 5.32 -7.01 -3.95
CA CYS A 58 5.54 -5.99 -4.99
C CYS A 58 5.33 -6.53 -6.41
N ALA A 59 5.85 -7.71 -6.74
CA ALA A 59 5.88 -8.20 -8.11
C ALA A 59 4.70 -9.11 -8.50
N TYR A 60 3.94 -9.63 -7.52
CA TYR A 60 2.82 -10.55 -7.74
C TYR A 60 3.26 -11.79 -8.55
N LYS A 61 4.45 -12.34 -8.26
CA LYS A 61 5.13 -13.36 -9.10
C LYS A 61 4.25 -14.57 -9.38
N ASN A 62 3.42 -14.99 -8.43
CA ASN A 62 2.55 -16.15 -8.55
C ASN A 62 1.13 -15.77 -9.00
N SER A 63 0.65 -14.59 -8.60
CA SER A 63 -0.74 -14.16 -8.82
C SER A 63 -0.95 -13.42 -10.14
N LYS A 64 0.05 -12.71 -10.67
CA LYS A 64 -0.01 -11.93 -11.91
C LYS A 64 -0.54 -12.71 -13.13
N PRO A 65 -0.17 -13.98 -13.39
CA PRO A 65 -0.76 -14.78 -14.47
C PRO A 65 -2.26 -15.00 -14.33
N LEU A 66 -2.74 -15.20 -13.09
CA LEU A 66 -4.14 -15.44 -12.79
C LEU A 66 -4.94 -14.15 -12.90
N LEU A 67 -4.43 -13.04 -12.35
CA LEU A 67 -5.08 -11.74 -12.36
C LEU A 67 -5.27 -11.18 -13.79
N ARG A 68 -4.35 -11.49 -14.71
CA ARG A 68 -4.47 -11.12 -16.14
C ARG A 68 -5.66 -11.74 -16.86
N ARG A 69 -6.34 -12.72 -16.26
CA ARG A 69 -7.54 -13.34 -16.82
C ARG A 69 -8.80 -12.51 -16.61
N PHE A 70 -8.78 -11.54 -15.71
CA PHE A 70 -9.93 -10.67 -15.46
C PHE A 70 -10.14 -9.67 -16.61
N PRO A 71 -11.39 -9.32 -16.94
CA PRO A 71 -11.68 -8.24 -17.88
C PRO A 71 -11.27 -6.90 -17.28
N THR A 72 -10.49 -6.10 -18.03
CA THR A 72 -9.93 -4.83 -17.55
C THR A 72 -10.38 -3.60 -18.33
N SER A 73 -11.22 -3.78 -19.36
CA SER A 73 -11.72 -2.69 -20.20
C SER A 73 -13.23 -2.56 -20.10
N GLY A 74 -13.73 -1.34 -20.27
CA GLY A 74 -15.15 -1.04 -20.31
C GLY A 74 -15.40 0.41 -20.73
N PRO A 75 -16.62 0.77 -21.16
CA PRO A 75 -16.92 2.09 -21.74
C PRO A 75 -16.65 3.27 -20.81
N ARG A 76 -16.69 3.06 -19.49
CA ARG A 76 -16.44 4.09 -18.47
C ARG A 76 -15.08 3.94 -17.78
N VAL A 77 -14.27 2.95 -18.15
CA VAL A 77 -12.95 2.75 -17.55
C VAL A 77 -12.00 3.75 -18.19
N LEU A 78 -11.61 4.79 -17.43
CA LEU A 78 -10.60 5.76 -17.87
C LEU A 78 -9.19 5.22 -17.61
N MET A 79 -9.04 4.43 -16.55
CA MET A 79 -7.77 3.81 -16.17
C MET A 79 -8.03 2.48 -15.48
N GLY A 80 -7.45 1.41 -16.05
CA GLY A 80 -7.52 0.05 -15.51
C GLY A 80 -6.25 -0.33 -14.73
N PRO A 81 -6.04 -1.63 -14.47
CA PRO A 81 -4.86 -2.12 -13.76
C PRO A 81 -3.54 -1.71 -14.44
N GLY A 82 -2.55 -1.28 -13.64
CA GLY A 82 -1.23 -0.82 -14.10
C GLY A 82 -0.84 0.57 -13.58
N GLU A 83 -1.80 1.31 -13.04
CA GLU A 83 -1.59 2.57 -12.32
C GLU A 83 -2.01 2.44 -10.86
N GLY A 84 -1.73 3.46 -10.05
CA GLY A 84 -1.89 3.44 -8.59
C GLY A 84 -3.31 3.16 -8.10
N ALA A 85 -4.35 3.43 -8.91
CA ALA A 85 -5.75 3.13 -8.60
C ALA A 85 -6.62 3.00 -9.87
N GLY A 86 -7.82 2.42 -9.74
CA GLY A 86 -8.79 2.34 -10.83
C GLY A 86 -9.57 3.65 -10.99
N ILE A 87 -9.79 4.09 -12.24
CA ILE A 87 -10.52 5.33 -12.53
C ILE A 87 -11.70 5.04 -13.45
N VAL A 88 -12.89 5.47 -13.03
CA VAL A 88 -14.13 5.34 -13.79
C VAL A 88 -14.82 6.69 -14.02
N ASP A 89 -15.27 6.92 -15.25
CA ASP A 89 -16.05 8.10 -15.64
C ASP A 89 -17.44 8.08 -15.00
N ILE A 90 -17.82 9.22 -14.43
CA ILE A 90 -19.15 9.47 -13.85
C ILE A 90 -19.90 10.60 -14.57
N GLY A 91 -19.44 10.99 -15.76
CA GLY A 91 -20.01 12.07 -16.56
C GLY A 91 -19.66 13.47 -16.04
N ASP A 92 -20.03 14.48 -16.83
CA ASP A 92 -19.76 15.90 -16.59
C ASP A 92 -18.26 16.23 -16.41
N ASN A 93 -17.39 15.53 -17.16
CA ASN A 93 -15.93 15.67 -17.03
C ASN A 93 -15.39 15.30 -15.63
N GLN A 94 -16.14 14.47 -14.89
CA GLN A 94 -15.74 13.98 -13.57
C GLN A 94 -15.52 12.47 -13.57
N ALA A 95 -14.65 12.01 -12.68
CA ALA A 95 -14.34 10.61 -12.49
C ALA A 95 -14.27 10.27 -11.00
N VAL A 96 -14.41 8.97 -10.73
CA VAL A 96 -14.17 8.37 -9.42
C VAL A 96 -12.90 7.56 -9.50
N VAL A 97 -12.04 7.76 -8.51
CA VAL A 97 -10.82 6.97 -8.31
C VAL A 97 -11.06 6.08 -7.10
N PHE A 98 -10.73 4.81 -7.20
CA PHE A 98 -10.88 3.89 -6.07
C PHE A 98 -9.86 2.75 -6.11
N LYS A 99 -9.50 2.30 -4.92
CA LYS A 99 -8.63 1.14 -4.70
C LYS A 99 -8.97 0.51 -3.36
N ILE A 100 -8.69 -0.77 -3.23
CA ILE A 100 -8.72 -1.52 -1.98
C ILE A 100 -7.35 -2.17 -1.76
N GLU A 101 -6.82 -2.03 -0.55
CA GLU A 101 -5.55 -2.62 -0.13
C GLU A 101 -5.73 -3.45 1.14
N SER A 102 -4.73 -4.29 1.45
CA SER A 102 -4.71 -5.14 2.64
C SER A 102 -3.49 -4.85 3.48
N HIS A 103 -3.67 -4.86 4.80
CA HIS A 103 -2.57 -4.72 5.77
C HIS A 103 -2.64 -5.80 6.87
N ASN A 104 -2.82 -7.05 6.42
CA ASN A 104 -3.08 -8.23 7.25
C ASN A 104 -1.95 -8.54 8.24
N HIS A 105 -0.73 -8.77 7.73
CA HIS A 105 0.40 -9.17 8.57
C HIS A 105 0.76 -8.12 9.63
N PRO A 106 0.87 -6.82 9.30
CA PRO A 106 1.10 -5.79 10.31
C PRO A 106 -0.02 -5.74 11.34
N SER A 107 -1.29 -5.84 10.90
CA SER A 107 -2.45 -5.84 11.80
C SER A 107 -2.52 -7.06 12.73
N ALA A 108 -1.92 -8.19 12.35
CA ALA A 108 -1.82 -9.37 13.21
C ALA A 108 -0.80 -9.16 14.35
N VAL A 109 0.30 -8.45 14.07
CA VAL A 109 1.39 -8.20 15.02
C VAL A 109 1.07 -7.01 15.92
N GLU A 110 0.68 -5.88 15.32
CA GLU A 110 0.28 -4.64 15.97
C GLU A 110 -1.01 -4.13 15.30
N PRO A 111 -2.17 -4.42 15.88
CA PRO A 111 -3.47 -4.18 15.23
C PRO A 111 -3.84 -2.71 15.06
N TYR A 112 -3.42 -1.82 15.95
CA TYR A 112 -3.81 -0.41 15.85
C TYR A 112 -3.06 0.25 14.70
N GLN A 113 -1.74 0.15 14.74
CA GLN A 113 -0.86 0.74 13.76
C GLN A 113 -0.99 0.05 12.41
N GLY A 114 -1.05 -1.28 12.38
CA GLY A 114 -1.25 -2.01 11.14
C GLY A 114 -2.56 -1.66 10.44
N ALA A 115 -3.63 -1.33 11.17
CA ALA A 115 -4.85 -0.85 10.53
C ALA A 115 -4.76 0.63 10.13
N ALA A 116 -4.16 1.46 10.97
CA ALA A 116 -4.00 2.90 10.75
C ALA A 116 -3.12 3.21 9.53
N THR A 117 -1.96 2.58 9.39
CA THR A 117 -1.07 2.74 8.23
C THR A 117 -1.68 2.17 6.96
N GLY A 118 -2.54 1.15 7.07
CA GLY A 118 -3.31 0.62 5.95
C GLY A 118 -4.32 1.66 5.42
N VAL A 119 -4.95 2.42 6.31
CA VAL A 119 -5.80 3.56 5.94
C VAL A 119 -4.97 4.71 5.34
N GLY A 120 -3.83 5.04 5.93
CA GLY A 120 -2.93 6.06 5.38
C GLY A 120 -2.44 5.74 3.97
N GLY A 121 -1.96 4.52 3.74
CA GLY A 121 -1.52 4.04 2.43
C GLY A 121 -2.59 4.15 1.35
N ILE A 122 -3.80 3.63 1.62
CA ILE A 122 -4.88 3.68 0.64
C ILE A 122 -5.37 5.09 0.35
N ILE A 123 -5.23 6.02 1.31
CA ILE A 123 -5.52 7.43 1.08
C ILE A 123 -4.47 8.03 0.12
N ARG A 124 -3.18 7.74 0.35
CA ARG A 124 -2.07 8.18 -0.52
C ARG A 124 -2.21 7.72 -1.95
N ASP A 125 -2.59 6.46 -2.15
CA ASP A 125 -2.89 5.93 -3.48
C ASP A 125 -3.92 6.77 -4.26
N ILE A 126 -4.94 7.28 -3.56
CA ILE A 126 -6.03 8.02 -4.22
C ILE A 126 -5.59 9.44 -4.56
N PHE A 127 -4.94 10.14 -3.63
CA PHE A 127 -4.57 11.53 -3.88
C PHE A 127 -3.29 11.67 -4.71
N SER A 128 -2.44 10.64 -4.79
CA SER A 128 -1.34 10.59 -5.76
C SER A 128 -1.86 10.59 -7.21
N MET A 129 -3.06 10.05 -7.46
CA MET A 129 -3.74 10.17 -8.75
C MET A 129 -4.34 11.56 -9.02
N GLY A 130 -4.23 12.49 -8.06
CA GLY A 130 -4.85 13.82 -8.07
C GLY A 130 -6.29 13.85 -7.58
N ALA A 131 -6.83 12.72 -7.14
CA ALA A 131 -8.21 12.65 -6.69
C ALA A 131 -8.32 13.03 -5.22
N ARG A 132 -9.33 13.83 -4.88
CA ARG A 132 -9.59 14.16 -3.49
C ARG A 132 -10.34 13.01 -2.83
N PRO A 133 -9.80 12.37 -1.77
CA PRO A 133 -10.51 11.35 -1.01
C PRO A 133 -11.84 11.89 -0.44
N VAL A 134 -12.90 11.10 -0.56
CA VAL A 134 -14.25 11.45 -0.09
C VAL A 134 -14.87 10.39 0.81
N ALA A 135 -14.41 9.14 0.76
CA ALA A 135 -14.96 8.05 1.54
C ALA A 135 -13.95 6.91 1.73
N LEU A 136 -14.04 6.26 2.87
CA LEU A 136 -13.35 5.03 3.21
C LEU A 136 -14.35 3.88 3.42
N LEU A 137 -13.92 2.66 3.12
CA LEU A 137 -14.61 1.44 3.51
C LEU A 137 -13.61 0.44 4.09
N ASN A 138 -14.09 -0.49 4.92
CA ASN A 138 -13.27 -1.58 5.46
C ASN A 138 -13.81 -2.96 5.06
N SER A 139 -12.92 -3.93 4.84
CA SER A 139 -13.30 -5.35 4.81
C SER A 139 -12.46 -6.10 5.83
N LEU A 140 -13.10 -6.50 6.92
CA LEU A 140 -12.43 -7.10 8.07
C LEU A 140 -12.84 -8.55 8.26
N ARG A 141 -11.87 -9.42 8.53
CA ARG A 141 -12.08 -10.83 8.87
C ARG A 141 -11.24 -11.21 10.08
N PHE A 142 -11.87 -11.84 11.06
CA PHE A 142 -11.21 -12.25 12.29
C PHE A 142 -11.62 -13.67 12.68
N GLY A 143 -10.84 -14.25 13.59
CA GLY A 143 -11.23 -15.42 14.37
C GLY A 143 -12.57 -15.29 15.10
N LYS A 144 -12.99 -16.30 15.85
CA LYS A 144 -14.17 -16.14 16.72
C LYS A 144 -13.88 -15.24 17.92
N LEU A 145 -14.84 -14.39 18.28
CA LEU A 145 -14.79 -13.47 19.44
C LEU A 145 -14.80 -14.17 20.82
N GLU A 146 -14.51 -15.46 20.87
CA GLU A 146 -14.35 -16.22 22.11
C GLU A 146 -12.95 -15.99 22.71
N SER A 147 -11.93 -15.86 21.85
CA SER A 147 -10.52 -15.65 22.21
C SER A 147 -10.23 -14.19 22.58
N ASP A 148 -9.50 -13.98 23.67
CA ASP A 148 -9.06 -12.64 24.08
C ASP A 148 -8.09 -12.00 23.08
N ARG A 149 -7.27 -12.81 22.39
CA ARG A 149 -6.40 -12.33 21.30
C ARG A 149 -7.23 -11.77 20.14
N VAL A 150 -8.31 -12.46 19.77
CA VAL A 150 -9.20 -12.02 18.68
C VAL A 150 -9.96 -10.75 19.08
N LYS A 151 -10.46 -10.67 20.32
CA LYS A 151 -11.08 -9.43 20.84
C LYS A 151 -10.09 -8.27 20.79
N TYR A 152 -8.84 -8.49 21.22
CA TYR A 152 -7.77 -7.49 21.17
C TYR A 152 -7.51 -7.01 19.74
N LEU A 153 -7.33 -7.94 18.78
CA LEU A 153 -7.12 -7.62 17.37
C LEU A 153 -8.28 -6.80 16.79
N PHE A 154 -9.52 -7.28 16.99
CA PHE A 154 -10.71 -6.60 16.49
C PHE A 154 -10.85 -5.19 17.08
N GLU A 155 -10.67 -5.05 18.39
CA GLU A 155 -10.77 -3.75 19.07
C GLU A 155 -9.77 -2.73 18.54
N HIS A 156 -8.51 -3.14 18.44
CA HIS A 156 -7.43 -2.23 18.07
C HIS A 156 -7.40 -1.95 16.57
N VAL A 157 -7.78 -2.89 15.69
CA VAL A 157 -7.94 -2.63 14.26
C VAL A 157 -9.02 -1.58 14.02
N VAL A 158 -10.17 -1.73 14.67
CA VAL A 158 -11.27 -0.74 14.55
C VAL A 158 -10.82 0.61 15.11
N ALA A 159 -10.12 0.63 16.24
CA ALA A 159 -9.56 1.87 16.79
C ALA A 159 -8.51 2.51 15.87
N GLY A 160 -7.67 1.73 15.18
CA GLY A 160 -6.67 2.22 14.23
C GLY A 160 -7.30 2.85 12.98
N ILE A 161 -8.31 2.20 12.41
CA ILE A 161 -9.10 2.75 11.27
C ILE A 161 -9.75 4.06 11.67
N ALA A 162 -10.40 4.09 12.86
CA ALA A 162 -11.01 5.29 13.40
C ALA A 162 -9.97 6.39 13.64
N GLY A 163 -8.85 6.05 14.27
CA GLY A 163 -7.78 6.97 14.63
C GLY A 163 -7.22 7.69 13.41
N TYR A 164 -7.00 6.98 12.30
CA TYR A 164 -6.48 7.61 11.09
C TYR A 164 -7.56 8.37 10.31
N GLY A 165 -8.68 7.72 9.98
CA GLY A 165 -9.76 8.30 9.16
C GLY A 165 -10.42 9.53 9.79
N ASN A 166 -10.67 9.48 11.10
CA ASN A 166 -11.29 10.60 11.82
C ASN A 166 -10.35 11.81 11.88
N CYS A 167 -9.06 11.59 12.14
CA CYS A 167 -8.07 12.68 12.27
C CYS A 167 -7.83 13.40 10.94
N ILE A 168 -7.71 12.66 9.84
CA ILE A 168 -7.51 13.26 8.51
C ILE A 168 -8.80 13.88 7.94
N GLY A 169 -9.96 13.51 8.50
CA GLY A 169 -11.27 14.02 8.14
C GLY A 169 -11.84 13.38 6.86
N ILE A 170 -11.65 12.08 6.69
CA ILE A 170 -12.23 11.29 5.60
C ILE A 170 -13.18 10.25 6.23
N PRO A 171 -14.48 10.26 5.89
CA PRO A 171 -15.45 9.41 6.57
C PRO A 171 -15.35 7.95 6.15
N THR A 172 -15.42 7.02 7.12
CA THR A 172 -15.56 5.59 6.84
C THR A 172 -17.05 5.24 6.78
N VAL A 173 -17.57 5.10 5.57
CA VAL A 173 -19.03 5.12 5.29
C VAL A 173 -19.67 3.75 5.14
N ALA A 174 -18.88 2.71 4.84
CA ALA A 174 -19.36 1.34 4.66
C ALA A 174 -18.26 0.33 4.96
N GLY A 175 -18.61 -0.95 4.91
CA GLY A 175 -17.68 -2.03 5.13
C GLY A 175 -18.36 -3.31 5.58
N GLU A 176 -17.55 -4.32 5.81
CA GLU A 176 -18.00 -5.62 6.29
C GLU A 176 -17.06 -6.18 7.36
N VAL A 177 -17.64 -6.96 8.28
CA VAL A 177 -16.91 -7.64 9.34
C VAL A 177 -17.47 -9.05 9.49
N MET A 178 -16.62 -10.05 9.33
CA MET A 178 -16.99 -11.46 9.47
C MET A 178 -16.02 -12.18 10.42
N PHE A 179 -16.59 -13.11 11.20
CA PHE A 179 -15.87 -13.89 12.19
C PHE A 179 -15.95 -15.38 11.83
N ASP A 180 -14.80 -16.03 11.66
CA ASP A 180 -14.68 -17.46 11.42
C ASP A 180 -13.30 -17.99 11.86
N ASN A 181 -13.21 -19.25 12.29
CA ASN A 181 -11.97 -19.85 12.78
C ASN A 181 -10.89 -19.92 11.69
N SER A 182 -11.28 -19.90 10.41
CA SER A 182 -10.32 -19.84 9.30
C SER A 182 -9.41 -18.60 9.31
N TYR A 183 -9.78 -17.56 10.08
CA TYR A 183 -9.00 -16.33 10.24
C TYR A 183 -8.31 -16.25 11.61
N ASP A 184 -8.27 -17.34 12.39
CA ASP A 184 -7.46 -17.41 13.60
C ASP A 184 -5.97 -17.32 13.21
N GLY A 185 -5.22 -16.49 13.94
CA GLY A 185 -3.79 -16.26 13.70
C GLY A 185 -3.47 -15.31 12.52
N ASN A 186 -4.32 -15.26 11.49
CA ASN A 186 -4.14 -14.37 10.33
C ASN A 186 -5.43 -13.60 10.00
N PRO A 187 -5.69 -12.46 10.67
CA PRO A 187 -6.83 -11.61 10.36
C PRO A 187 -6.67 -10.96 8.97
N LEU A 188 -7.79 -10.70 8.30
CA LEU A 188 -7.79 -9.87 7.10
C LEU A 188 -8.24 -8.46 7.45
N VAL A 189 -7.42 -7.48 7.10
CA VAL A 189 -7.66 -6.06 7.35
C VAL A 189 -7.46 -5.33 6.04
N ASN A 190 -8.57 -5.12 5.32
CA ASN A 190 -8.55 -4.39 4.07
C ASN A 190 -9.19 -3.01 4.24
N ALA A 191 -8.58 -2.01 3.62
CA ALA A 191 -9.08 -0.64 3.56
C ALA A 191 -9.30 -0.26 2.09
N MET A 192 -10.44 0.34 1.79
CA MET A 192 -10.79 0.89 0.48
C MET A 192 -10.93 2.40 0.62
N CYS A 193 -10.43 3.13 -0.37
CA CYS A 193 -10.63 4.58 -0.46
C CYS A 193 -11.27 4.93 -1.80
N VAL A 194 -12.15 5.92 -1.76
CA VAL A 194 -12.84 6.47 -2.93
C VAL A 194 -12.56 7.97 -2.98
N GLY A 195 -12.10 8.45 -4.13
CA GLY A 195 -11.83 9.85 -4.41
C GLY A 195 -12.58 10.38 -5.63
N LEU A 196 -12.69 11.70 -5.69
CA LEU A 196 -13.28 12.43 -6.81
C LEU A 196 -12.23 13.26 -7.52
N ILE A 197 -12.32 13.31 -8.85
CA ILE A 197 -11.41 14.08 -9.68
C ILE A 197 -12.11 14.58 -10.95
N ASP A 198 -11.65 15.69 -11.49
CA ASP A 198 -12.01 16.14 -12.84
C ASP A 198 -11.03 15.53 -13.86
N HIS A 199 -11.48 15.26 -15.09
CA HIS A 199 -10.68 14.48 -16.06
C HIS A 199 -9.34 15.13 -16.42
N ASP A 200 -9.26 16.45 -16.42
CA ASP A 200 -8.07 17.24 -16.75
C ASP A 200 -7.01 17.24 -15.64
N LYS A 201 -7.36 16.76 -14.44
CA LYS A 201 -6.46 16.68 -13.27
C LYS A 201 -5.86 15.30 -13.04
N ILE A 202 -6.25 14.29 -13.83
CA ILE A 202 -5.78 12.91 -13.67
C ILE A 202 -4.26 12.84 -13.82
N GLN A 203 -3.57 12.47 -12.73
CA GLN A 203 -2.13 12.30 -12.72
C GLN A 203 -1.70 10.87 -13.07
N ARG A 204 -0.43 10.71 -13.44
CA ARG A 204 0.22 9.41 -13.68
C ARG A 204 1.59 9.39 -13.01
N GLY A 205 2.00 8.21 -12.52
CA GLY A 205 3.32 8.03 -11.91
C GLY A 205 4.45 7.87 -12.91
N VAL A 206 4.73 8.90 -13.74
CA VAL A 206 5.75 8.83 -14.80
C VAL A 206 6.87 9.87 -14.62
N ALA A 207 8.12 9.44 -14.57
CA ALA A 207 9.27 10.35 -14.57
C ALA A 207 9.63 10.72 -16.02
N LYS A 208 9.07 11.80 -16.57
CA LYS A 208 9.39 12.27 -17.94
C LYS A 208 10.30 13.50 -17.93
N GLY A 209 11.10 13.61 -18.99
CA GLY A 209 12.00 14.73 -19.26
C GLY A 209 13.36 14.57 -18.60
N VAL A 210 14.37 14.27 -19.40
CA VAL A 210 15.75 14.08 -18.95
C VAL A 210 16.26 15.35 -18.28
N GLY A 211 16.86 15.19 -17.10
CA GLY A 211 17.37 16.31 -16.30
C GLY A 211 16.32 16.95 -15.39
N ASN A 212 15.04 16.56 -15.48
CA ASN A 212 14.03 17.07 -14.57
C ASN A 212 14.33 16.63 -13.13
N PRO A 213 14.17 17.53 -12.15
CA PRO A 213 14.38 17.25 -10.73
C PRO A 213 13.36 16.25 -10.19
N VAL A 214 13.83 15.36 -9.33
CA VAL A 214 12.99 14.48 -8.50
C VAL A 214 12.97 15.02 -7.09
N PHE A 215 11.78 15.21 -6.54
CA PHE A 215 11.55 15.75 -5.21
C PHE A 215 10.92 14.71 -4.29
N TYR A 216 11.34 14.76 -3.03
CA TYR A 216 10.79 14.05 -1.90
C TYR A 216 9.88 14.99 -1.11
N VAL A 217 8.73 14.49 -0.68
CA VAL A 217 7.80 15.19 0.20
C VAL A 217 7.42 14.31 1.38
N GLY A 218 7.29 14.93 2.55
CA GLY A 218 6.76 14.26 3.75
C GLY A 218 7.75 14.26 4.92
N PRO A 219 7.46 13.52 6.00
CA PRO A 219 8.30 13.48 7.18
C PRO A 219 9.66 12.83 6.87
N PRO A 220 10.70 13.03 7.72
CA PRO A 220 12.01 12.42 7.50
C PRO A 220 11.98 10.89 7.55
N THR A 221 12.78 10.27 6.71
CA THR A 221 12.97 8.81 6.61
C THR A 221 13.65 8.27 7.87
N GLY A 222 13.08 7.25 8.51
CA GLY A 222 13.66 6.52 9.65
C GLY A 222 13.85 5.04 9.35
N ARG A 223 14.29 4.24 10.33
CA ARG A 223 14.47 2.78 10.19
C ARG A 223 13.15 1.99 10.36
N ASP A 224 12.08 2.50 9.77
CA ASP A 224 10.73 1.97 9.93
C ASP A 224 10.46 0.87 8.90
N GLY A 225 9.93 -0.28 9.33
CA GLY A 225 9.40 -1.30 8.41
C GLY A 225 10.42 -1.87 7.41
N ILE A 226 11.73 -1.76 7.66
CA ILE A 226 12.74 -2.38 6.78
C ILE A 226 12.48 -3.90 6.78
N HIS A 227 12.30 -4.47 5.58
CA HIS A 227 11.81 -5.83 5.32
C HIS A 227 10.31 -6.08 5.49
N GLY A 228 9.47 -5.05 5.63
CA GLY A 228 8.01 -5.15 5.74
C GLY A 228 7.39 -5.92 4.56
N ALA A 229 7.69 -5.52 3.33
CA ALA A 229 7.21 -6.20 2.11
C ALA A 229 7.61 -7.68 2.02
N THR A 230 8.87 -8.00 2.36
CA THR A 230 9.36 -9.39 2.39
C THR A 230 8.73 -10.19 3.53
N PHE A 231 8.51 -9.57 4.69
CA PHE A 231 7.89 -10.20 5.86
C PHE A 231 6.40 -10.51 5.62
N ALA A 232 5.68 -9.61 4.93
CA ALA A 232 4.30 -9.85 4.51
C ALA A 232 4.15 -10.99 3.49
N SER A 233 5.27 -11.53 2.98
CA SER A 233 5.31 -12.66 2.05
C SER A 233 5.63 -14.01 2.74
N VAL A 234 5.78 -14.05 4.07
CA VAL A 234 6.12 -15.25 4.86
C VAL A 234 4.98 -15.61 5.83
N GLU A 235 4.78 -16.90 6.13
CA GLU A 235 3.78 -17.35 7.11
C GLU A 235 4.08 -16.83 8.54
N LEU A 236 3.03 -16.46 9.26
CA LEU A 236 3.11 -16.01 10.66
C LEU A 236 3.56 -17.15 11.58
N SER A 237 4.63 -16.93 12.35
CA SER A 237 5.19 -17.87 13.34
C SER A 237 5.42 -17.20 14.70
N GLU A 238 5.74 -17.95 15.76
CA GLU A 238 6.06 -17.36 17.08
C GLU A 238 7.26 -16.40 17.03
N GLU A 239 8.23 -16.61 16.12
CA GLU A 239 9.37 -15.70 15.90
C GLU A 239 8.94 -14.35 15.30
N SER A 240 7.80 -14.31 14.60
CA SER A 240 7.26 -13.10 13.99
C SER A 240 6.76 -12.09 15.03
N GLU A 241 6.29 -12.56 16.20
CA GLU A 241 5.84 -11.71 17.31
C GLU A 241 6.99 -10.97 18.02
N ALA A 242 8.24 -11.45 17.90
CA ALA A 242 9.41 -10.81 18.50
C ALA A 242 9.85 -9.52 17.76
N LYS A 243 9.32 -9.25 16.57
CA LYS A 243 9.70 -8.11 15.70
C LYS A 243 8.85 -6.84 15.90
N LYS A 244 8.18 -6.67 17.04
CA LYS A 244 7.35 -5.49 17.38
C LYS A 244 8.03 -4.13 17.14
N THR A 245 9.37 -4.07 17.19
CA THR A 245 10.14 -2.83 16.98
C THR A 245 10.21 -2.38 15.51
N ALA A 246 9.71 -3.16 14.56
CA ALA A 246 9.67 -2.82 13.13
C ALA A 246 8.32 -2.25 12.66
N VAL A 247 7.35 -2.10 13.57
CA VAL A 247 5.98 -1.69 13.23
C VAL A 247 5.94 -0.19 12.94
N GLN A 248 5.47 0.15 11.74
CA GLN A 248 5.27 1.52 11.28
C GLN A 248 4.22 2.22 12.16
N VAL A 249 4.42 3.50 12.45
CA VAL A 249 3.43 4.34 13.13
C VAL A 249 2.93 5.37 12.15
N GLY A 250 1.62 5.44 11.95
CA GLY A 250 1.00 6.41 11.06
C GLY A 250 0.78 7.77 11.74
N ASP A 251 1.02 8.86 11.03
CA ASP A 251 0.70 10.23 11.46
C ASP A 251 -0.37 10.84 10.54
N PRO A 252 -1.67 10.69 10.88
CA PRO A 252 -2.76 11.22 10.07
C PRO A 252 -2.78 12.75 10.00
N PHE A 253 -2.12 13.45 10.93
CA PHE A 253 -2.02 14.91 10.89
C PHE A 253 -0.99 15.35 9.87
N MET A 254 0.15 14.67 9.80
CA MET A 254 1.14 14.88 8.73
C MET A 254 0.55 14.52 7.35
N GLU A 255 -0.14 13.38 7.24
CA GLU A 255 -0.79 12.95 5.99
C GLU A 255 -1.82 13.99 5.51
N LYS A 256 -2.53 14.65 6.42
CA LYS A 256 -3.44 15.75 6.06
C LYS A 256 -2.69 16.89 5.35
N LEU A 257 -1.53 17.28 5.87
CA LEU A 257 -0.71 18.34 5.28
C LEU A 257 -0.11 17.90 3.94
N VAL A 258 0.39 16.66 3.86
CA VAL A 258 0.91 16.07 2.62
C VAL A 258 -0.18 15.99 1.56
N MET A 259 -1.39 15.54 1.90
CA MET A 259 -2.52 15.46 0.99
C MET A 259 -2.92 16.84 0.46
N GLU A 260 -3.12 17.84 1.32
CA GLU A 260 -3.56 19.16 0.85
C GLU A 260 -2.48 19.88 0.02
N SER A 261 -1.21 19.82 0.44
CA SER A 261 -0.09 20.38 -0.33
C SER A 261 0.12 19.69 -1.67
N THR A 262 -0.06 18.36 -1.72
CA THR A 262 0.02 17.58 -2.98
C THR A 262 -1.11 17.92 -3.94
N LEU A 263 -2.35 18.01 -3.45
CA LEU A 263 -3.48 18.40 -4.29
C LEU A 263 -3.33 19.83 -4.81
N GLU A 264 -2.79 20.76 -4.00
CA GLU A 264 -2.46 22.11 -4.45
C GLU A 264 -1.34 22.13 -5.52
N LEU A 265 -0.31 21.30 -5.35
CA LEU A 265 0.75 21.12 -6.35
C LEU A 265 0.16 20.64 -7.69
N ILE A 266 -0.72 19.65 -7.65
CA ILE A 266 -1.40 19.11 -8.83
C ILE A 266 -2.28 20.18 -9.49
N ASP A 267 -3.04 20.93 -8.69
CA ASP A 267 -3.91 22.00 -9.17
C ASP A 267 -3.13 23.17 -9.82
N SER A 268 -1.86 23.34 -9.48
CA SER A 268 -0.99 24.34 -10.13
C SER A 268 -0.59 23.98 -11.57
N GLY A 269 -0.73 22.70 -11.96
CA GLY A 269 -0.47 22.22 -13.32
C GLY A 269 1.01 21.98 -13.66
N ILE A 270 1.92 22.04 -12.69
CA ILE A 270 3.38 21.91 -12.91
C ILE A 270 3.91 20.47 -12.75
N VAL A 271 3.08 19.54 -12.26
CA VAL A 271 3.46 18.15 -11.99
C VAL A 271 3.60 17.36 -13.29
N LEU A 272 4.76 16.73 -13.49
CA LEU A 272 5.01 15.83 -14.60
C LEU A 272 4.76 14.37 -14.24
N GLY A 273 4.96 14.02 -12.98
CA GLY A 273 4.70 12.71 -12.42
C GLY A 273 4.80 12.73 -10.91
N ILE A 274 4.04 11.84 -10.28
CA ILE A 274 3.93 11.76 -8.83
C ILE A 274 3.64 10.31 -8.42
N GLN A 275 4.22 9.88 -7.31
CA GLN A 275 4.09 8.52 -6.80
C GLN A 275 4.12 8.56 -5.27
N ASP A 276 3.25 7.78 -4.63
CA ASP A 276 3.30 7.57 -3.19
C ASP A 276 4.52 6.71 -2.81
N MET A 277 4.91 6.75 -1.54
CA MET A 277 5.93 5.88 -0.98
C MET A 277 5.30 4.96 0.07
N GLY A 278 4.84 3.79 -0.37
CA GLY A 278 4.34 2.70 0.46
C GLY A 278 5.39 1.62 0.73
N ALA A 279 5.07 0.39 0.32
CA ALA A 279 5.95 -0.77 0.45
C ALA A 279 7.29 -0.53 -0.27
N ALA A 280 8.40 -0.91 0.39
CA ALA A 280 9.76 -0.64 -0.06
C ALA A 280 10.13 0.85 -0.32
N GLY A 281 9.29 1.81 0.10
CA GLY A 281 9.60 3.24 0.12
C GLY A 281 10.25 3.79 -1.16
N LEU A 282 11.44 4.39 -1.00
CA LEU A 282 12.18 5.01 -2.12
C LEU A 282 12.49 4.01 -3.24
N THR A 283 12.71 2.74 -2.92
CA THR A 283 13.01 1.70 -3.90
C THR A 283 11.88 1.54 -4.90
N CYS A 284 10.66 1.27 -4.42
CA CYS A 284 9.51 1.03 -5.28
C CYS A 284 9.15 2.29 -6.07
N SER A 285 8.99 3.42 -5.37
CA SER A 285 8.53 4.66 -5.97
C SER A 285 9.47 5.18 -7.05
N SER A 286 10.80 5.11 -6.83
CA SER A 286 11.77 5.54 -7.85
C SER A 286 11.88 4.58 -9.03
N ALA A 287 11.92 3.26 -8.78
CA ALA A 287 12.05 2.27 -9.84
C ALA A 287 10.81 2.21 -10.75
N GLU A 288 9.61 2.22 -10.17
CA GLU A 288 8.36 2.21 -10.95
C GLU A 288 8.17 3.49 -11.75
N MET A 289 8.44 4.64 -11.14
CA MET A 289 8.34 5.93 -11.82
C MET A 289 9.31 6.03 -13.01
N ALA A 290 10.52 5.46 -12.87
CA ALA A 290 11.50 5.34 -13.95
C ALA A 290 11.02 4.38 -15.06
N SER A 291 10.57 3.18 -14.69
CA SER A 291 10.16 2.12 -15.63
C SER A 291 8.99 2.56 -16.50
N LYS A 292 7.93 3.14 -15.92
CA LYS A 292 6.73 3.58 -16.66
C LYS A 292 7.03 4.63 -17.74
N ALA A 293 8.12 5.38 -17.60
CA ALA A 293 8.56 6.38 -18.58
C ALA A 293 9.65 5.87 -19.54
N GLY A 294 10.18 4.67 -19.33
CA GLY A 294 11.32 4.14 -20.08
C GLY A 294 12.63 4.88 -19.79
N ASN A 295 12.74 5.51 -18.61
CA ASN A 295 13.84 6.37 -18.20
C ASN A 295 14.67 5.72 -17.08
N GLY A 296 15.78 6.35 -16.74
CA GLY A 296 16.53 6.09 -15.50
C GLY A 296 16.30 7.19 -14.46
N LEU A 297 16.81 6.97 -13.25
CA LEU A 297 16.80 7.95 -12.16
C LEU A 297 18.15 7.93 -11.44
N GLU A 298 18.66 9.13 -11.12
CA GLU A 298 19.70 9.29 -10.11
C GLU A 298 19.07 9.78 -8.81
N LEU A 299 19.42 9.14 -7.70
CA LEU A 299 19.07 9.58 -6.35
C LEU A 299 20.31 9.98 -5.57
N TYR A 300 20.23 11.11 -4.87
CA TYR A 300 21.26 11.69 -4.03
C TYR A 300 20.87 11.47 -2.57
N LEU A 301 21.34 10.39 -1.97
CA LEU A 301 20.88 9.93 -0.66
C LEU A 301 21.25 10.90 0.48
N ASP A 302 22.30 11.70 0.32
CA ASP A 302 22.65 12.79 1.25
C ASP A 302 21.55 13.87 1.34
N GLN A 303 20.68 13.98 0.33
CA GLN A 303 19.59 14.95 0.28
C GLN A 303 18.27 14.38 0.79
N VAL A 304 18.19 13.07 1.05
CA VAL A 304 17.00 12.45 1.62
C VAL A 304 16.85 12.93 3.06
N PRO A 305 15.72 13.53 3.45
CA PRO A 305 15.48 13.92 4.84
C PRO A 305 15.51 12.69 5.75
N GLN A 306 16.29 12.73 6.84
CA GLN A 306 16.50 11.60 7.75
C GLN A 306 16.06 11.95 9.18
N ARG A 307 15.40 11.01 9.85
CA ARG A 307 15.00 11.12 11.26
C ARG A 307 16.10 10.63 12.22
N GLU A 308 16.94 9.73 11.74
CA GLU A 308 18.01 9.10 12.51
C GLU A 308 19.37 9.38 11.86
N GLU A 309 20.40 9.59 12.67
CA GLU A 309 21.76 9.79 12.16
C GLU A 309 22.36 8.48 11.64
N GLY A 310 23.27 8.60 10.66
CA GLY A 310 24.08 7.49 10.17
C GLY A 310 23.27 6.39 9.47
N MET A 311 22.15 6.73 8.84
CA MET A 311 21.41 5.76 8.03
C MET A 311 22.25 5.30 6.85
N THR A 312 22.26 3.99 6.58
CA THR A 312 22.99 3.46 5.43
C THR A 312 22.15 3.61 4.14
N PRO A 313 22.76 3.53 2.94
CA PRO A 313 22.00 3.49 1.69
C PRO A 313 20.91 2.42 1.67
N TYR A 314 21.21 1.25 2.22
CA TYR A 314 20.26 0.17 2.39
C TYR A 314 19.05 0.60 3.23
N GLU A 315 19.29 1.19 4.40
CA GLU A 315 18.22 1.61 5.31
C GLU A 315 17.34 2.71 4.71
N MET A 316 17.96 3.70 4.04
CA MET A 316 17.21 4.78 3.38
C MET A 316 16.33 4.25 2.24
N MET A 317 16.87 3.33 1.42
CA MET A 317 16.15 2.81 0.26
C MET A 317 15.02 1.85 0.61
N LEU A 318 15.18 1.05 1.67
CA LEU A 318 14.20 0.01 2.08
C LEU A 318 13.28 0.46 3.21
N SER A 319 13.47 1.66 3.77
CA SER A 319 12.58 2.22 4.79
C SER A 319 11.16 2.39 4.26
N GLU A 320 10.20 1.95 5.06
CA GLU A 320 8.76 2.08 4.83
C GLU A 320 8.13 3.10 5.80
N SER A 321 8.89 4.14 6.20
CA SER A 321 8.34 5.31 6.91
C SER A 321 7.12 5.87 6.15
N GLN A 322 6.11 6.31 6.88
CA GLN A 322 4.80 6.67 6.34
C GLN A 322 4.74 8.14 5.88
N GLU A 323 3.63 8.53 5.24
CA GLU A 323 3.32 9.91 4.81
C GLU A 323 4.31 10.52 3.80
N ARG A 324 4.94 9.71 2.96
CA ARG A 324 5.96 10.17 2.00
C ARG A 324 5.54 10.04 0.54
N MET A 325 6.10 10.89 -0.30
CA MET A 325 5.86 10.91 -1.73
C MET A 325 7.09 11.31 -2.54
N LEU A 326 7.10 10.91 -3.82
CA LEU A 326 8.01 11.42 -4.85
C LEU A 326 7.24 12.16 -5.93
N PHE A 327 7.78 13.26 -6.43
CA PHE A 327 7.24 13.95 -7.59
C PHE A 327 8.34 14.51 -8.51
N VAL A 328 7.96 14.83 -9.74
CA VAL A 328 8.81 15.42 -10.79
C VAL A 328 8.14 16.66 -11.36
N VAL A 329 8.90 17.75 -11.52
CA VAL A 329 8.49 19.01 -12.17
C VAL A 329 9.54 19.43 -13.18
N GLU A 330 9.27 20.44 -14.01
CA GLU A 330 10.32 21.06 -14.83
C GLU A 330 11.24 21.96 -13.97
N PRO A 331 12.53 22.14 -14.34
CA PRO A 331 13.47 22.98 -13.58
C PRO A 331 12.99 24.43 -13.35
N LYS A 332 12.19 24.97 -14.27
CA LYS A 332 11.63 26.33 -14.16
C LYS A 332 10.58 26.45 -13.05
N ASP A 333 9.97 25.33 -12.65
CA ASP A 333 8.85 25.26 -11.70
C ASP A 333 9.31 24.82 -10.29
N GLU A 334 10.61 24.54 -10.08
CA GLU A 334 11.18 24.11 -8.78
C GLU A 334 10.81 25.07 -7.64
N ALA A 335 10.98 26.38 -7.87
CA ALA A 335 10.71 27.38 -6.84
C ALA A 335 9.22 27.42 -6.45
N GLN A 336 8.32 27.30 -7.43
CA GLN A 336 6.88 27.27 -7.17
C GLN A 336 6.49 26.01 -6.39
N ALA A 337 7.04 24.85 -6.75
CA ALA A 337 6.78 23.60 -6.05
C ALA A 337 7.23 23.68 -4.59
N MET A 338 8.45 24.15 -4.33
CA MET A 338 8.97 24.31 -2.97
C MET A 338 8.16 25.30 -2.13
N GLU A 339 7.73 26.42 -2.72
CA GLU A 339 6.90 27.43 -2.04
C GLU A 339 5.55 26.85 -1.60
N ILE A 340 4.93 25.98 -2.41
CA ILE A 340 3.67 25.30 -2.05
C ILE A 340 3.87 24.49 -0.77
N PHE A 341 4.88 23.61 -0.70
CA PHE A 341 5.11 22.79 0.48
C PHE A 341 5.54 23.59 1.70
N GLU A 342 6.30 24.68 1.53
CA GLU A 342 6.68 25.59 2.61
C GLU A 342 5.45 26.22 3.27
N ARG A 343 4.44 26.65 2.49
CA ARG A 343 3.19 27.21 3.04
C ARG A 343 2.43 26.22 3.93
N TRP A 344 2.49 24.93 3.60
CA TRP A 344 1.87 23.87 4.40
C TRP A 344 2.77 23.35 5.53
N GLY A 345 4.01 23.83 5.64
CA GLY A 345 4.97 23.37 6.64
C GLY A 345 5.45 21.93 6.41
N VAL A 346 5.44 21.46 5.16
CA VAL A 346 5.85 20.09 4.78
C VAL A 346 7.25 20.14 4.18
N ILE A 347 8.10 19.18 4.54
CA ILE A 347 9.45 19.08 3.98
C ILE A 347 9.33 18.74 2.48
N CYS A 348 10.02 19.51 1.64
CA CYS A 348 10.21 19.24 0.23
C CYS A 348 11.70 19.33 -0.10
N ALA A 349 12.29 18.22 -0.54
CA ALA A 349 13.72 18.12 -0.80
C ALA A 349 13.98 17.60 -2.21
N LYS A 350 14.90 18.24 -2.94
CA LYS A 350 15.37 17.74 -4.24
C LYS A 350 16.32 16.58 -4.00
N VAL A 351 15.86 15.36 -4.24
CA VAL A 351 16.59 14.13 -3.94
C VAL A 351 17.14 13.43 -5.18
N GLY A 352 16.89 13.93 -6.38
CA GLY A 352 17.35 13.26 -7.57
C GLY A 352 17.08 14.00 -8.87
N LYS A 353 17.30 13.29 -9.98
CA LYS A 353 16.94 13.73 -11.33
C LYS A 353 16.62 12.56 -12.24
N VAL A 354 15.83 12.82 -13.28
CA VAL A 354 15.51 11.86 -14.35
C VAL A 354 16.69 11.73 -15.32
N THR A 355 17.02 10.51 -15.74
CA THR A 355 18.05 10.18 -16.74
C THR A 355 17.47 9.36 -17.89
N ASP A 356 18.23 9.15 -18.96
CA ASP A 356 17.85 8.39 -20.16
C ASP A 356 18.63 7.07 -20.34
N ASP A 357 19.43 6.68 -19.35
CA ASP A 357 20.27 5.49 -19.41
C ASP A 357 19.56 4.21 -18.93
N GLY A 358 18.31 4.32 -18.48
CA GLY A 358 17.50 3.20 -17.99
C GLY A 358 18.03 2.57 -16.70
N ARG A 359 18.80 3.32 -15.90
CA ARG A 359 19.42 2.85 -14.65
C ARG A 359 18.89 3.61 -13.44
N LEU A 360 18.75 2.91 -12.32
CA LEU A 360 18.56 3.50 -11.01
C LEU A 360 19.93 3.59 -10.34
N LYS A 361 20.46 4.80 -10.25
CA LYS A 361 21.77 5.09 -9.66
C LYS A 361 21.61 5.78 -8.33
N LEU A 362 22.31 5.27 -7.33
CA LEU A 362 22.28 5.78 -5.96
C LEU A 362 23.65 6.37 -5.64
N PHE A 363 23.65 7.63 -5.22
CA PHE A 363 24.85 8.33 -4.78
C PHE A 363 24.75 8.63 -3.28
N HIS A 364 25.79 8.32 -2.53
CA HIS A 364 25.90 8.65 -1.11
C HIS A 364 27.32 9.04 -0.77
N HIS A 365 27.49 10.21 -0.13
CA HIS A 365 28.79 10.80 0.18
C HIS A 365 29.71 10.94 -1.06
N GLY A 366 29.13 11.21 -2.23
CA GLY A 366 29.85 11.36 -3.50
C GLY A 366 30.22 10.05 -4.21
N GLU A 367 29.93 8.90 -3.62
CA GLU A 367 30.23 7.58 -4.19
C GLU A 367 28.97 6.92 -4.78
N VAL A 368 29.14 6.12 -5.83
CA VAL A 368 28.05 5.29 -6.37
C VAL A 368 27.87 4.06 -5.48
N VAL A 369 26.78 4.05 -4.72
CA VAL A 369 26.44 2.97 -3.77
C VAL A 369 25.43 1.96 -4.32
N GLY A 370 24.84 2.24 -5.49
CA GLY A 370 24.00 1.30 -6.22
C GLY A 370 23.83 1.72 -7.68
N ASP A 371 23.85 0.75 -8.59
CA ASP A 371 23.69 0.99 -10.02
C ASP A 371 22.96 -0.18 -10.70
N MET A 372 21.64 -0.10 -10.76
CA MET A 372 20.76 -1.22 -11.15
C MET A 372 19.98 -0.90 -12.43
N PRO A 373 19.82 -1.86 -13.37
CA PRO A 373 18.93 -1.66 -14.51
C PRO A 373 17.47 -1.58 -14.06
N VAL A 374 16.79 -0.48 -14.39
CA VAL A 374 15.37 -0.27 -14.00
C VAL A 374 14.48 -1.39 -14.54
N LYS A 375 14.71 -1.79 -15.79
CA LYS A 375 13.97 -2.88 -16.42
C LYS A 375 14.10 -4.21 -15.67
N ALA A 376 15.26 -4.48 -15.08
CA ALA A 376 15.48 -5.70 -14.29
C ALA A 376 14.76 -5.64 -12.93
N LEU A 377 14.67 -4.44 -12.33
CA LEU A 377 13.94 -4.25 -11.06
C LEU A 377 12.44 -4.45 -11.22
N VAL A 378 11.85 -3.95 -12.31
CA VAL A 378 10.38 -3.86 -12.47
C VAL A 378 9.83 -4.86 -13.49
N ASP A 379 10.32 -4.81 -14.73
CA ASP A 379 9.66 -5.45 -15.88
C ASP A 379 10.04 -6.92 -16.06
N GLU A 380 11.29 -7.28 -15.76
CA GLU A 380 11.86 -8.61 -15.96
C GLU A 380 11.85 -9.46 -14.67
N CYS A 381 11.07 -9.06 -13.66
CA CYS A 381 10.87 -9.86 -12.46
C CYS A 381 10.26 -11.23 -12.83
N PRO A 382 10.79 -12.35 -12.27
CA PRO A 382 10.28 -13.69 -12.57
C PRO A 382 8.78 -13.85 -12.28
N VAL A 383 8.08 -14.48 -13.22
CA VAL A 383 6.67 -14.84 -13.08
C VAL A 383 6.53 -16.36 -13.11
N TYR A 384 5.86 -16.92 -12.10
CA TYR A 384 5.77 -18.35 -11.90
C TYR A 384 4.39 -18.90 -12.29
N ASN A 385 4.39 -19.98 -13.04
CA ASN A 385 3.21 -20.82 -13.28
C ASN A 385 3.40 -22.12 -12.49
N LYS A 386 2.98 -22.12 -11.23
CA LYS A 386 3.12 -23.29 -10.37
C LYS A 386 2.12 -24.39 -10.78
N PRO A 387 2.51 -25.67 -10.73
CA PRO A 387 1.55 -26.76 -10.80
C PRO A 387 0.45 -26.56 -9.75
N SER A 388 -0.80 -26.70 -10.15
CA SER A 388 -1.96 -26.57 -9.28
C SER A 388 -2.94 -27.71 -9.51
N SER A 389 -3.69 -28.05 -8.47
CA SER A 389 -4.73 -29.09 -8.47
C SER A 389 -5.85 -28.64 -7.55
N VAL A 390 -7.08 -29.07 -7.83
CA VAL A 390 -8.21 -28.79 -6.95
C VAL A 390 -7.95 -29.40 -5.56
N PRO A 391 -8.07 -28.64 -4.46
CA PRO A 391 -7.87 -29.20 -3.13
C PRO A 391 -8.93 -30.26 -2.80
N ALA A 392 -8.53 -31.35 -2.16
CA ALA A 392 -9.45 -32.44 -1.81
C ALA A 392 -10.62 -31.98 -0.91
N TYR A 393 -10.38 -31.02 -0.02
CA TYR A 393 -11.44 -30.45 0.82
C TYR A 393 -12.49 -29.67 0.01
N TYR A 394 -12.09 -29.04 -1.10
CA TYR A 394 -12.99 -28.28 -1.96
C TYR A 394 -13.96 -29.23 -2.69
N GLU A 395 -13.44 -30.34 -3.22
CA GLU A 395 -14.26 -31.40 -3.81
C GLU A 395 -15.20 -32.04 -2.79
N ALA A 396 -14.71 -32.30 -1.58
CA ALA A 396 -15.52 -32.84 -0.49
C ALA A 396 -16.67 -31.89 -0.10
N ASN A 397 -16.40 -30.58 -0.05
CA ASN A 397 -17.40 -29.55 0.27
C ASN A 397 -18.48 -29.44 -0.81
N ALA A 398 -18.14 -29.62 -2.09
CA ALA A 398 -19.10 -29.60 -3.18
C ALA A 398 -20.16 -30.73 -3.08
N GLY A 399 -19.83 -31.82 -2.41
CA GLY A 399 -20.73 -32.96 -2.17
C GLY A 399 -21.56 -32.86 -0.88
N VAL A 400 -21.45 -31.76 -0.11
CA VAL A 400 -22.22 -31.59 1.13
C VAL A 400 -23.68 -31.36 0.80
N ASP A 401 -24.54 -32.34 1.13
CA ASP A 401 -25.99 -32.15 1.08
C ASP A 401 -26.42 -31.15 2.15
N THR A 402 -26.77 -29.93 1.73
CA THR A 402 -27.25 -28.87 2.62
C THR A 402 -28.64 -29.15 3.19
N LEU A 403 -29.36 -30.16 2.68
CA LEU A 403 -30.67 -30.60 3.19
C LEU A 403 -30.54 -31.74 4.20
N ARG A 404 -29.32 -32.25 4.46
CA ARG A 404 -29.09 -33.34 5.43
C ARG A 404 -29.35 -32.92 6.88
N TYR A 405 -29.41 -31.62 7.16
CA TYR A 405 -29.61 -31.09 8.50
C TYR A 405 -31.07 -31.24 8.90
N GLU A 406 -31.31 -31.67 10.14
CA GLU A 406 -32.68 -31.80 10.66
C GLU A 406 -33.44 -30.49 10.55
N GLU A 407 -34.72 -30.58 10.17
CA GLU A 407 -35.59 -29.41 10.12
C GLU A 407 -35.68 -28.75 11.49
N VAL A 408 -35.36 -27.46 11.53
CA VAL A 408 -35.42 -26.66 12.75
C VAL A 408 -36.88 -26.43 13.13
N LYS A 409 -37.35 -27.10 14.18
CA LYS A 409 -38.74 -26.98 14.68
C LYS A 409 -38.96 -25.69 15.47
N GLU A 410 -37.98 -25.25 16.25
CA GLU A 410 -38.05 -24.05 17.09
C GLU A 410 -37.46 -22.82 16.37
N LEU A 411 -38.20 -22.31 15.37
CA LEU A 411 -37.76 -21.21 14.51
C LEU A 411 -37.39 -19.94 15.28
N GLY A 412 -38.13 -19.61 16.34
CA GLY A 412 -37.83 -18.44 17.17
C GLY A 412 -36.49 -18.54 17.90
N GLY A 413 -36.11 -19.76 18.31
CA GLY A 413 -34.80 -20.03 18.91
C GLY A 413 -33.67 -19.93 17.88
N ALA A 414 -33.87 -20.51 16.71
CA ALA A 414 -32.87 -20.45 15.64
C ALA A 414 -32.65 -19.04 15.11
N LEU A 415 -33.72 -18.25 14.92
CA LEU A 415 -33.60 -16.85 14.55
C LEU A 415 -32.77 -16.05 15.56
N LYS A 416 -32.99 -16.28 16.87
CA LYS A 416 -32.18 -15.64 17.92
C LYS A 416 -30.71 -16.04 17.83
N GLN A 417 -30.40 -17.31 17.52
CA GLN A 417 -29.01 -17.75 17.34
C GLN A 417 -28.36 -17.09 16.13
N VAL A 418 -29.07 -16.98 15.01
CA VAL A 418 -28.58 -16.30 13.80
C VAL A 418 -28.31 -14.82 14.10
N LEU A 419 -29.27 -14.11 14.69
CA LEU A 419 -29.13 -12.69 15.04
C LEU A 419 -28.06 -12.43 16.11
N ALA A 420 -27.78 -13.40 16.97
CA ALA A 420 -26.72 -13.32 17.98
C ALA A 420 -25.32 -13.61 17.42
N SER A 421 -25.20 -14.17 16.20
CA SER A 421 -23.90 -14.40 15.57
C SER A 421 -23.19 -13.06 15.33
N PRO A 422 -21.93 -12.89 15.79
CA PRO A 422 -21.19 -11.63 15.56
C PRO A 422 -21.09 -11.21 14.08
N THR A 423 -21.10 -12.17 13.15
CA THR A 423 -21.09 -11.91 11.70
C THR A 423 -22.40 -11.28 11.23
N VAL A 424 -23.55 -11.67 11.79
CA VAL A 424 -24.89 -11.18 11.40
C VAL A 424 -25.35 -9.99 12.25
N ALA A 425 -24.95 -9.97 13.53
CA ALA A 425 -25.35 -8.95 14.48
C ALA A 425 -25.00 -7.53 14.00
N SER A 426 -25.68 -6.54 14.58
CA SER A 426 -25.46 -5.12 14.28
C SER A 426 -23.99 -4.73 14.40
N LYS A 427 -23.48 -4.05 13.38
CA LYS A 427 -22.12 -3.48 13.36
C LYS A 427 -22.07 -2.05 13.90
N ALA A 428 -23.11 -1.60 14.60
CA ALA A 428 -23.15 -0.25 15.19
C ALA A 428 -21.96 0.03 16.11
N TRP A 429 -21.46 -0.97 16.84
CA TRP A 429 -20.26 -0.81 17.68
C TRP A 429 -19.04 -0.37 16.86
N VAL A 430 -18.86 -0.89 15.65
CA VAL A 430 -17.77 -0.52 14.72
C VAL A 430 -18.00 0.90 14.20
N TYR A 431 -19.15 1.15 13.58
CA TYR A 431 -19.42 2.42 12.90
C TYR A 431 -19.59 3.62 13.83
N ASN A 432 -19.92 3.42 15.11
CA ASN A 432 -19.98 4.52 16.09
C ASN A 432 -18.59 5.04 16.50
N GLN A 433 -17.52 4.32 16.15
CA GLN A 433 -16.14 4.77 16.36
C GLN A 433 -15.62 5.57 15.16
N TYR A 434 -16.22 5.36 13.98
CA TYR A 434 -15.87 6.09 12.77
C TYR A 434 -16.68 7.37 12.67
N ASP A 435 -16.05 8.42 12.19
CA ASP A 435 -16.81 9.46 11.53
C ASP A 435 -17.31 8.93 10.18
N TYR A 436 -18.60 9.16 9.92
CA TYR A 436 -19.25 8.88 8.64
C TYR A 436 -20.04 10.10 8.12
N MET A 437 -19.79 11.29 8.67
CA MET A 437 -20.58 12.51 8.45
C MET A 437 -19.74 13.73 8.07
N VAL A 438 -18.42 13.70 8.25
CA VAL A 438 -17.49 14.77 7.85
C VAL A 438 -17.72 15.11 6.38
N ARG A 439 -17.66 16.41 6.07
CA ARG A 439 -18.05 17.05 4.80
C ARG A 439 -19.56 17.05 4.51
N THR A 440 -20.38 16.42 5.36
CA THR A 440 -21.86 16.40 5.33
C THR A 440 -22.46 15.88 4.01
N SER A 441 -21.71 15.02 3.30
CA SER A 441 -22.11 14.50 1.99
C SER A 441 -22.73 13.10 2.04
N THR A 442 -22.67 12.40 3.17
CA THR A 442 -23.23 11.04 3.34
C THR A 442 -24.75 11.07 3.40
N ALA A 443 -25.41 10.60 2.34
CA ALA A 443 -26.86 10.52 2.23
C ALA A 443 -27.43 9.21 2.79
N VAL A 444 -26.74 8.09 2.56
CA VAL A 444 -27.06 6.79 3.18
C VAL A 444 -25.89 6.41 4.08
N ARG A 445 -26.21 6.30 5.38
CA ARG A 445 -25.26 6.03 6.48
C ARG A 445 -24.95 4.53 6.60
N PRO A 446 -23.89 4.15 7.34
CA PRO A 446 -23.63 2.75 7.66
C PRO A 446 -24.85 2.03 8.27
N GLY A 447 -25.02 0.76 7.93
CA GLY A 447 -26.16 -0.07 8.35
C GLY A 447 -27.21 -0.33 7.27
N SER A 448 -27.01 0.20 6.06
CA SER A 448 -27.76 -0.16 4.84
C SER A 448 -26.92 -1.07 3.93
N ASP A 449 -27.48 -1.50 2.79
CA ASP A 449 -26.82 -2.42 1.84
C ASP A 449 -25.67 -1.75 1.06
N ALA A 450 -25.64 -0.42 1.00
CA ALA A 450 -24.55 0.35 0.43
C ALA A 450 -24.51 1.74 1.08
N ALA A 451 -23.31 2.32 1.21
CA ALA A 451 -23.18 3.74 1.50
C ALA A 451 -23.48 4.56 0.25
N VAL A 452 -24.09 5.73 0.44
CA VAL A 452 -24.30 6.70 -0.63
C VAL A 452 -23.75 8.05 -0.23
N VAL A 453 -22.77 8.54 -0.99
CA VAL A 453 -22.15 9.86 -0.82
C VAL A 453 -22.55 10.76 -1.98
N THR A 454 -23.08 11.95 -1.68
CA THR A 454 -23.48 12.94 -2.67
C THR A 454 -22.28 13.76 -3.17
N ILE A 455 -22.31 14.15 -4.44
CA ILE A 455 -21.29 15.02 -5.02
C ILE A 455 -21.79 16.47 -4.95
N GLN A 456 -21.13 17.29 -4.14
CA GLN A 456 -21.50 18.69 -3.92
C GLN A 456 -21.59 19.46 -5.23
N GLY A 457 -22.59 20.35 -5.34
CA GLY A 457 -22.85 21.12 -6.55
C GLY A 457 -23.52 20.34 -7.69
N THR A 458 -23.84 19.06 -7.51
CA THR A 458 -24.48 18.21 -8.53
C THR A 458 -25.70 17.48 -7.98
N ARG A 459 -26.38 16.70 -8.84
CA ARG A 459 -27.40 15.71 -8.44
C ARG A 459 -26.87 14.28 -8.41
N LYS A 460 -25.55 14.09 -8.50
CA LYS A 460 -24.91 12.76 -8.53
C LYS A 460 -24.73 12.21 -7.13
N GLY A 461 -24.82 10.88 -7.02
CA GLY A 461 -24.53 10.12 -5.82
C GLY A 461 -23.66 8.91 -6.15
N LEU A 462 -22.69 8.63 -5.29
CA LEU A 462 -21.81 7.46 -5.37
C LEU A 462 -22.31 6.40 -4.41
N ALA A 463 -22.72 5.25 -4.93
CA ALA A 463 -23.04 4.07 -4.14
C ALA A 463 -21.81 3.16 -4.05
N MET A 464 -21.48 2.70 -2.85
CA MET A 464 -20.28 1.89 -2.59
C MET A 464 -20.53 0.82 -1.52
N THR A 465 -20.00 -0.37 -1.73
CA THR A 465 -20.02 -1.51 -0.79
C THR A 465 -18.76 -2.36 -0.97
N THR A 466 -18.47 -3.19 0.03
CA THR A 466 -17.45 -4.25 -0.01
C THR A 466 -18.10 -5.52 0.52
N ASP A 467 -18.02 -6.60 -0.25
CA ASP A 467 -18.69 -7.87 0.09
C ASP A 467 -17.80 -9.07 -0.27
N CYS A 468 -17.65 -10.00 0.66
CA CYS A 468 -17.05 -11.30 0.40
C CYS A 468 -17.54 -12.36 1.39
N ASN A 469 -18.04 -13.50 0.88
CA ASN A 469 -18.39 -14.64 1.73
C ASN A 469 -17.31 -15.71 1.69
N GLY A 470 -16.42 -15.69 2.69
CA GLY A 470 -15.32 -16.64 2.79
C GLY A 470 -15.74 -18.11 2.92
N ARG A 471 -17.00 -18.40 3.28
CA ARG A 471 -17.50 -19.79 3.36
C ARG A 471 -17.86 -20.40 2.01
N TYR A 472 -17.98 -19.59 0.96
CA TYR A 472 -18.30 -20.07 -0.38
C TYR A 472 -17.06 -20.57 -1.15
N VAL A 473 -15.86 -20.38 -0.58
CA VAL A 473 -14.57 -20.63 -1.24
C VAL A 473 -13.80 -21.73 -0.55
#